data_AF-A0A538J5S2-F1
#
_entry.id   AF-A0A538J5S2-F1
#
_cell.length_a   1.000
_cell.length_b   1.000
_cell.length_c   1.000
_cell.angle_alpha   90.00
_cell.angle_beta   90.00
_cell.angle_gamma   90.00
#
_symmetry.space_group_name_H-M   'P 1'
#
loop_
_entity.id
_entity.type
_entity.pdbx_description
1 polymer ?
#
loop_
_entity_poly.entity_id
_entity_poly.type
_entity_poly.pdbx_seq_one_letter_code
_entity_poly.pdbx_strand_id
1 'polypeptide(L)'
;MLTDEQGRTAAAFWRRAEAWFRARGVIVERVLTDNAFSYRGKLFNQALGENRINHKYCRPYRPQTNGKVERFHRTLLDEWAYVRPYCRESDRTRALARWLHRYNHHRVHTAIGGPPVSRVTNLPREHI
;
A
#
# COMPACT_ATOMS: atom_id res chain seq x y z
N MET A 1 -7.34 9.22 2.80
CA MET A 1 -6.64 9.44 1.52
C MET A 1 -5.50 10.43 1.74
N LEU A 2 -4.50 10.44 0.87
CA LEU A 2 -3.49 11.50 0.88
C LEU A 2 -4.11 12.77 0.31
N THR A 3 -3.81 13.91 0.91
CA THR A 3 -4.39 15.21 0.53
C THR A 3 -3.67 15.86 -0.65
N ASP A 4 -2.42 15.45 -0.90
CA ASP A 4 -1.55 15.96 -1.97
C ASP A 4 -0.37 14.98 -2.23
N GLU A 5 0.40 15.27 -3.29
CA GLU A 5 1.62 14.54 -3.67
C GLU A 5 2.90 15.16 -3.09
N GLN A 6 2.85 15.83 -1.94
CA GLN A 6 4.04 16.45 -1.36
C GLN A 6 4.83 15.47 -0.48
N GLY A 7 6.15 15.71 -0.38
CA GLY A 7 7.04 14.88 0.44
C GLY A 7 6.65 14.80 1.92
N ARG A 8 6.01 15.85 2.48
CA ARG A 8 5.48 15.84 3.85
C ARG A 8 4.35 14.81 4.01
N THR A 9 3.43 14.78 3.05
CA THR A 9 2.28 13.88 3.05
C THR A 9 2.71 12.44 2.85
N ALA A 10 3.67 12.19 1.95
CA ALA A 10 4.31 10.89 1.77
C ALA A 10 5.02 10.41 3.05
N ALA A 11 5.78 11.29 3.72
CA ALA A 11 6.47 10.95 4.97
C ALA A 11 5.49 10.60 6.10
N ALA A 12 4.41 11.39 6.24
CA ALA A 12 3.37 11.11 7.22
C ALA A 12 2.62 9.80 6.92
N PHE A 13 2.41 9.50 5.63
CA PHE A 13 1.86 8.21 5.20
C PHE A 13 2.75 7.05 5.58
N TRP A 14 4.05 7.14 5.26
CA TRP A 14 5.02 6.11 5.61
C TRP A 14 4.99 5.79 7.10
N ARG A 15 5.06 6.79 7.99
CA ARG A 15 5.02 6.57 9.45
C ARG A 15 3.75 5.85 9.91
N ARG A 16 2.59 6.19 9.33
CA ARG A 16 1.32 5.48 9.62
C ARG A 16 1.34 4.04 9.12
N ALA A 17 1.85 3.82 7.92
CA ALA A 17 1.95 2.49 7.32
C ALA A 17 2.88 1.59 8.13
N GLU A 18 4.05 2.10 8.50
CA GLU A 18 5.01 1.38 9.33
C GLU A 18 4.41 1.00 10.69
N ALA A 19 3.79 1.96 11.39
CA ALA A 19 3.12 1.68 12.66
C ALA A 19 2.04 0.59 12.50
N TRP A 20 1.28 0.63 11.41
CA TRP A 20 0.25 -0.38 11.10
C TRP A 20 0.82 -1.78 10.88
N PHE A 21 1.95 -1.89 10.16
CA PHE A 21 2.65 -3.16 9.94
C PHE A 21 3.30 -3.68 11.23
N ARG A 22 3.96 -2.80 11.99
CA ARG A 22 4.62 -3.15 13.24
C ARG A 22 3.63 -3.67 14.28
N ALA A 23 2.46 -3.06 14.40
CA ALA A 23 1.37 -3.53 15.27
C ALA A 23 0.89 -4.95 14.92
N ARG A 24 1.20 -5.44 13.71
CA ARG A 24 0.86 -6.77 13.19
C ARG A 24 2.04 -7.74 13.15
N GLY A 25 3.14 -7.41 13.83
CA GLY A 25 4.34 -8.25 13.86
C GLY A 25 5.14 -8.24 12.55
N VAL A 26 4.84 -7.33 11.62
CA VAL A 26 5.56 -7.20 10.35
C VAL A 26 6.64 -6.13 10.49
N ILE A 27 7.89 -6.55 10.39
CA ILE A 27 9.05 -5.66 10.35
C ILE A 27 9.35 -5.34 8.89
N VAL A 28 9.26 -4.06 8.52
CA VAL A 28 9.61 -3.61 7.18
C VAL A 28 11.12 -3.38 7.13
N GLU A 29 11.82 -4.03 6.21
CA GLU A 29 13.28 -3.85 6.05
C GLU A 29 13.62 -2.87 4.93
N ARG A 30 12.72 -2.75 3.95
CA ARG A 30 12.95 -2.03 2.71
C ARG A 30 11.65 -1.52 2.11
N VAL A 31 11.72 -0.32 1.55
CA VAL A 31 10.64 0.30 0.79
C VAL A 31 11.10 0.48 -0.66
N LEU A 32 10.26 0.11 -1.61
CA LEU A 32 10.46 0.33 -3.04
C LEU A 32 9.43 1.34 -3.55
N THR A 33 9.88 2.44 -4.14
CA THR A 33 9.01 3.44 -4.77
C THR A 33 9.37 3.66 -6.25
N ASP A 34 8.50 4.35 -6.98
CA ASP A 34 8.88 4.99 -8.22
C ASP A 34 9.82 6.20 -7.96
N ASN A 35 10.13 6.95 -9.02
CA ASN A 35 11.06 8.09 -8.96
C ASN A 35 10.35 9.45 -8.78
N ALA A 36 9.08 9.47 -8.36
CA ALA A 36 8.35 10.71 -8.13
C ALA A 36 9.05 11.59 -7.10
N PHE A 37 8.94 12.91 -7.27
CA PHE A 37 9.64 13.90 -6.44
C PHE A 37 9.30 13.78 -4.95
N SER A 38 8.06 13.41 -4.64
CA SER A 38 7.55 13.18 -3.28
C SER A 38 8.37 12.13 -2.52
N TYR A 39 8.74 11.03 -3.17
CA TYR A 39 9.53 9.94 -2.59
C TYR A 39 11.04 10.22 -2.62
N ARG A 40 11.52 10.97 -3.62
CA ARG A 40 12.94 11.38 -3.69
C ARG A 40 13.29 12.52 -2.72
N GLY A 41 12.29 13.23 -2.21
CA GLY A 41 12.47 14.35 -1.29
C GLY A 41 13.16 13.96 0.03
N LYS A 42 13.82 14.95 0.65
CA LYS A 42 14.54 14.76 1.93
C LYS A 42 13.63 14.25 3.05
N LEU A 43 12.40 14.77 3.13
CA LEU A 43 11.46 14.44 4.21
C LEU A 43 11.05 12.96 4.21
N PHE A 44 10.80 12.38 3.04
CA PHE A 44 10.45 10.96 2.93
C PHE A 44 11.63 10.07 3.30
N ASN A 45 12.83 10.38 2.78
CA ASN A 45 14.04 9.65 3.12
C ASN A 45 14.41 9.75 4.61
N GLN A 46 14.17 10.90 5.25
CA GLN A 46 14.37 11.06 6.69
C GLN A 46 13.41 10.16 7.48
N ALA A 47 12.13 10.11 7.10
CA ALA A 47 11.13 9.26 7.75
C ALA A 47 11.44 7.76 7.61
N LEU A 48 12.03 7.33 6.48
CA LEU A 48 12.56 5.98 6.33
C LEU A 48 13.79 5.72 7.22
N GLY A 49 14.67 6.73 7.34
CA GLY A 49 15.89 6.66 8.14
C GLY A 49 15.64 6.49 9.64
N GLU A 50 14.51 6.99 10.17
CA GLU A 50 14.11 6.87 11.58
C GLU A 50 14.18 5.41 12.09
N ASN A 51 13.81 4.45 11.22
CA ASN A 51 13.79 3.03 11.54
C ASN A 51 14.76 2.22 10.68
N ARG A 52 15.80 2.89 10.12
CA ARG A 52 16.86 2.28 9.29
C ARG A 52 16.32 1.51 8.07
N ILE A 53 15.22 1.96 7.50
CA ILE A 53 14.57 1.32 6.37
C ILE A 53 15.38 1.60 5.10
N ASN A 54 15.72 0.55 4.37
CA ASN A 54 16.45 0.73 3.11
C ASN A 54 15.49 1.25 2.02
N HIS A 55 15.80 2.41 1.44
CA HIS A 55 15.03 2.92 0.32
C HIS A 55 15.58 2.39 -1.01
N LYS A 56 14.73 1.76 -1.82
CA LYS A 56 15.00 1.41 -3.21
C LYS A 56 14.09 2.17 -4.15
N TYR A 57 14.63 2.49 -5.31
CA TYR A 57 13.88 3.11 -6.40
C TYR A 57 13.72 2.12 -7.54
N CYS A 58 12.58 2.16 -8.21
CA CYS A 58 12.41 1.48 -9.49
C CYS A 58 13.48 1.96 -10.46
N ARG A 59 14.18 1.04 -11.12
CA ARG A 59 15.19 1.42 -12.10
C ARG A 59 14.50 2.10 -13.29
N PRO A 60 15.08 3.19 -13.83
CA PRO A 60 14.59 3.79 -15.08
C PRO A 60 14.44 2.72 -16.17
N TYR A 61 13.37 2.83 -16.96
CA TYR A 61 13.04 1.92 -18.06
C TYR A 61 12.81 0.45 -17.66
N ARG A 62 12.48 0.17 -16.39
CA ARG A 62 12.10 -1.17 -15.90
C ARG A 62 10.75 -1.19 -15.17
N PRO A 63 9.64 -0.89 -15.88
CA PRO A 63 8.30 -0.80 -15.28
C PRO A 63 7.85 -2.11 -14.60
N GLN A 64 8.41 -3.25 -14.99
CA GLN A 64 8.08 -4.56 -14.42
C GLN A 64 8.30 -4.63 -12.90
N THR A 65 9.24 -3.83 -12.37
CA THR A 65 9.51 -3.77 -10.92
C THR A 65 8.37 -3.19 -10.11
N ASN A 66 7.53 -2.35 -10.73
CA ASN A 66 6.35 -1.75 -10.11
C ASN A 66 5.05 -2.52 -10.42
N GLY A 67 5.13 -3.57 -11.24
CA GLY A 67 3.95 -4.28 -11.75
C GLY A 67 3.02 -4.86 -10.68
N LYS A 68 3.52 -5.14 -9.47
CA LYS A 68 2.68 -5.57 -8.34
C LYS A 68 1.71 -4.47 -7.90
N VAL A 69 2.21 -3.24 -7.71
CA VAL A 69 1.35 -2.12 -7.30
C VAL A 69 0.44 -1.70 -8.44
N GLU A 70 0.93 -1.73 -9.68
CA GLU A 70 0.13 -1.39 -10.86
C GLU A 70 -1.03 -2.38 -11.07
N ARG A 71 -0.79 -3.69 -10.89
CA ARG A 71 -1.83 -4.70 -10.93
C ARG A 71 -2.86 -4.52 -9.80
N PHE A 72 -2.39 -4.19 -8.59
CA PHE A 72 -3.28 -3.88 -7.49
C PHE A 72 -4.14 -2.65 -7.78
N HIS A 73 -3.54 -1.55 -8.26
CA HIS A 73 -4.25 -0.32 -8.63
C HIS A 73 -5.29 -0.56 -9.72
N ARG A 74 -4.97 -1.35 -10.74
CA ARG A 74 -5.96 -1.71 -11.78
C ARG A 74 -7.16 -2.44 -11.17
N THR A 75 -6.90 -3.44 -10.34
CA THR A 75 -7.97 -4.21 -9.67
C THR A 75 -8.82 -3.30 -8.76
N LEU A 76 -8.17 -2.38 -8.03
CA LEU A 76 -8.82 -1.39 -7.18
C LEU A 76 -9.70 -0.44 -8.00
N LEU A 77 -9.23 0.02 -9.16
CA LEU A 77 -10.01 0.89 -10.04
C LEU A 77 -11.23 0.16 -10.59
N ASP A 78 -11.04 -1.04 -11.13
CA ASP A 78 -12.10 -1.81 -11.78
C ASP A 78 -13.18 -2.26 -10.79
N GLU A 79 -12.79 -2.67 -9.58
CA GLU A 79 -13.71 -3.33 -8.64
C GLU A 79 -14.21 -2.44 -7.50
N TRP A 80 -13.58 -1.28 -7.28
CA TRP A 80 -14.02 -0.33 -6.26
C TRP A 80 -14.32 1.04 -6.83
N ALA A 81 -13.41 1.62 -7.61
CA ALA A 81 -13.58 3.01 -8.07
C ALA A 81 -14.67 3.14 -9.13
N TYR A 82 -14.74 2.19 -10.07
CA TYR A 82 -15.62 2.22 -11.24
C TYR A 82 -16.68 1.13 -11.26
N VAL A 83 -16.79 0.33 -10.20
CA VAL A 83 -17.80 -0.75 -10.10
C VAL A 83 -19.24 -0.24 -10.17
N ARG A 84 -19.48 1.01 -9.79
CA ARG A 84 -20.77 1.70 -9.86
C ARG A 84 -20.58 3.22 -9.82
N PRO A 85 -21.55 4.01 -10.31
CA PRO A 85 -21.57 5.44 -10.06
C PRO A 85 -21.71 5.71 -8.56
N TYR A 86 -20.90 6.62 -8.03
CA TYR A 86 -21.03 7.14 -6.68
C TYR A 86 -21.55 8.58 -6.73
N CYS A 87 -22.59 8.88 -5.96
CA CYS A 87 -23.13 10.24 -5.88
C CYS A 87 -22.17 11.21 -5.16
N ARG A 88 -21.35 10.70 -4.23
CA ARG A 88 -20.37 11.49 -3.46
C ARG A 88 -19.07 10.72 -3.27
N GLU A 89 -17.95 11.44 -3.20
CA GLU A 89 -16.65 10.84 -2.91
C GLU A 89 -16.58 10.18 -1.52
N SER A 90 -17.32 10.71 -0.53
CA SER A 90 -17.42 10.13 0.80
C SER A 90 -18.01 8.72 0.79
N ASP A 91 -18.97 8.45 -0.09
CA ASP A 91 -19.56 7.12 -0.26
C ASP A 91 -18.55 6.13 -0.86
N ARG A 92 -17.77 6.60 -1.84
CA ARG A 92 -16.65 5.84 -2.41
C ARG A 92 -15.60 5.51 -1.35
N THR A 93 -15.22 6.51 -0.55
CA THR A 93 -14.24 6.35 0.54
C THR A 93 -14.74 5.38 1.63
N ARG A 94 -16.02 5.44 2.00
CA ARG A 94 -16.62 4.50 2.97
C ARG A 94 -16.65 3.06 2.45
N ALA A 95 -16.85 2.87 1.14
CA ALA A 95 -16.82 1.55 0.52
C ALA A 95 -15.41 0.93 0.48
N LEU A 96 -14.35 1.76 0.48
CA LEU A 96 -12.97 1.30 0.33
C LEU A 96 -12.55 0.32 1.43
N ALA A 97 -12.88 0.60 2.69
CA ALA A 97 -12.50 -0.25 3.81
C ALA A 97 -13.07 -1.67 3.68
N ARG A 98 -14.34 -1.78 3.27
CA ARG A 98 -15.00 -3.07 3.04
C ARG A 98 -14.38 -3.82 1.86
N TRP A 99 -14.07 -3.10 0.78
CA TRP A 99 -13.42 -3.69 -0.39
C TRP A 99 -12.01 -4.21 -0.05
N LEU A 100 -11.20 -3.43 0.68
CA LEU A 100 -9.87 -3.84 1.13
C LEU A 100 -9.91 -5.08 2.02
N HIS A 101 -10.87 -5.16 2.94
CA HIS A 101 -11.04 -6.37 3.77
C HIS A 101 -11.37 -7.59 2.91
N ARG A 102 -12.31 -7.46 1.96
CA ARG A 102 -12.63 -8.55 1.03
C ARG A 102 -11.42 -8.96 0.20
N TYR A 103 -10.68 -8.01 -0.34
CA TYR A 103 -9.48 -8.26 -1.15
C TYR A 103 -8.40 -9.01 -0.34
N ASN A 104 -8.10 -8.54 0.86
CA ASN A 104 -7.00 -9.09 1.66
C ASN A 104 -7.35 -10.40 2.38
N HIS A 105 -8.60 -10.61 2.78
CA HIS A 105 -9.00 -11.75 3.62
C HIS A 105 -9.81 -12.83 2.89
N HIS A 106 -10.53 -12.48 1.83
CA HIS A 106 -11.52 -13.38 1.22
C HIS A 106 -11.24 -13.72 -0.24
N ARG A 107 -10.52 -12.87 -0.97
CA ARG A 107 -10.24 -13.10 -2.39
C ARG A 107 -9.18 -14.18 -2.56
N VAL A 108 -9.52 -15.27 -3.23
CA VAL A 108 -8.53 -16.28 -3.63
C VAL A 108 -7.76 -15.78 -4.85
N HIS A 109 -6.43 -15.76 -4.75
CA HIS A 109 -5.55 -15.44 -5.87
C HIS A 109 -4.86 -16.71 -6.36
N THR A 110 -5.05 -17.05 -7.63
CA THR A 110 -4.45 -18.25 -8.26
C THR A 110 -2.92 -18.31 -8.11
N ALA A 111 -2.24 -17.17 -8.27
CA ALA A 111 -0.79 -17.08 -8.15
C ALA A 111 -0.24 -17.46 -6.75
N ILE A 112 -1.08 -17.38 -5.70
CA ILE A 112 -0.70 -17.69 -4.32
C ILE A 112 -1.64 -18.70 -3.65
N GLY A 113 -2.56 -19.33 -4.39
CA GLY A 113 -3.46 -20.37 -3.89
C GLY A 113 -4.37 -19.98 -2.71
N GLY A 114 -4.56 -18.69 -2.43
CA GLY A 114 -5.29 -18.23 -1.23
C GLY A 114 -5.40 -16.71 -1.15
N PRO A 115 -5.97 -16.15 -0.07
CA PRO A 115 -6.06 -14.71 0.15
C PRO A 115 -4.71 -14.10 0.56
N PRO A 116 -4.44 -12.81 0.27
CA PRO A 116 -3.16 -12.17 0.58
C PRO A 116 -2.74 -12.33 2.05
N VAL A 117 -3.71 -12.25 2.99
CA VAL A 117 -3.46 -12.40 4.44
C VAL A 117 -2.80 -13.74 4.78
N SER A 118 -3.11 -14.82 4.05
CA SER A 118 -2.54 -16.16 4.29
C SER A 118 -1.02 -16.23 4.08
N ARG A 119 -0.43 -15.23 3.41
CA ARG A 119 1.01 -15.14 3.16
C ARG A 119 1.76 -14.36 4.22
N VAL A 120 1.06 -13.72 5.16
CA VAL A 120 1.67 -13.03 6.28
C VAL A 120 1.68 -13.98 7.48
N THR A 121 2.78 -14.72 7.64
CA THR A 121 2.90 -15.77 8.66
C THR A 121 3.16 -15.27 10.08
N ASN A 122 3.37 -13.96 10.26
CA ASN A 122 3.65 -13.33 11.56
C ASN A 122 2.47 -12.52 12.13
N LEU A 123 1.23 -12.73 11.63
CA LEU A 123 0.08 -12.02 12.17
C LEU A 123 -0.25 -12.51 13.59
N PRO A 124 -0.41 -11.61 14.58
CA PRO A 124 -1.02 -11.99 15.85
C PRO A 124 -2.46 -12.48 15.60
N ARG A 125 -2.90 -13.51 16.34
CA ARG A 125 -4.16 -14.26 16.15
C ARG A 125 -5.44 -13.39 16.10
N GLU A 126 -5.35 -12.14 16.55
CA GLU A 126 -6.43 -11.15 16.66
C GLU A 126 -6.80 -10.46 15.32
N HIS A 127 -6.14 -10.82 14.21
CA HIS A 127 -6.39 -10.22 12.89
C HIS A 127 -6.75 -11.22 11.78
N ILE A 128 -7.13 -12.45 12.14
CA ILE A 128 -7.62 -13.48 11.21
C ILE A 128 -9.10 -13.27 10.93
#